data_AF-A0A7R8QGA8-F1
#
_entry.id   AF-A0A7R8QGA8-F1
#
_cell.length_a   1.000
_cell.length_b   1.000
_cell.length_c   1.000
_cell.angle_alpha   90.00
_cell.angle_beta   90.00
_cell.angle_gamma   90.00
#
_symmetry.space_group_name_H-M   'P 1'
#
loop_
_entity.id
_entity.type
_entity.pdbx_description
1 polymer ?
#
loop_
_entity_poly.entity_id
_entity_poly.type
_entity_poly.pdbx_seq_one_letter_code
_entity_poly.pdbx_strand_id
1 'polypeptide(L)'
;MARLVPLAYAFLLTSLCPTVRAAKIFWASEPVAPGEMALLYGGDLGGVQSITTWPLEDGEPKEPRGGFPDAPAATVSVPVSQSSSASIKVPIPAAFQTGIFAVDAGGDKLLLNLPKPEWSQPERLLPGLEENEAAPGSRIDVFGRNFVLDVEEPKRALVLLRESATGKAIRLAPDTVERYRLSVRLPEDLAAGNYEIWVHNGHGGEWGWGGGAKLVVKAAESWPSTVYDVREFGAKGDGLTDDSAALRKALAAAEKGGGGIVYLPAGTYAVRESFFLPPKTLLEGDGKDFTWLQWPQNAPHAPSDFLPAVLYGGGRYSIEGLSLVVRNARRVLLDLSVVADRLLPVELAEEEIPAAFLKKAAAVPWETRDLFLREVRIDYLPFAGAPSREPERDPQWALGRWGLGAGRTRSFPSFGRRPQRGNFRLRVPRDAPPAARPAQRTDRRQRLFESDGRFFSDGSGRTLRRFPG
;
A
#
# COMPACT_ATOMS: atom_id res chain seq x y z
N MET A 1 32.75 61.47 -63.60
CA MET A 1 31.34 61.24 -63.19
C MET A 1 31.01 59.77 -63.37
N ALA A 2 31.05 58.98 -62.29
CA ALA A 2 30.69 57.56 -62.30
C ALA A 2 29.56 57.36 -61.28
N ARG A 3 28.43 56.82 -61.73
CA ARG A 3 27.22 56.55 -60.92
C ARG A 3 27.22 55.10 -60.43
N LEU A 4 26.81 54.96 -59.18
CA LEU A 4 26.56 53.74 -58.41
C LEU A 4 25.58 52.76 -59.08
N VAL A 5 25.80 51.46 -58.87
CA VAL A 5 24.80 50.39 -58.99
C VAL A 5 24.91 49.49 -57.74
N PRO A 6 23.80 49.12 -57.06
CA PRO A 6 23.84 48.46 -55.76
C PRO A 6 23.79 46.92 -55.83
N LEU A 7 24.39 46.27 -54.82
CA LEU A 7 24.31 44.83 -54.55
C LEU A 7 22.89 44.45 -54.11
N ALA A 8 22.27 43.48 -54.79
CA ALA A 8 21.04 42.82 -54.35
C ALA A 8 21.39 41.64 -53.43
N TYR A 9 20.91 41.67 -52.19
CA TYR A 9 20.95 40.56 -51.24
C TYR A 9 19.69 39.69 -51.43
N ALA A 10 19.86 38.42 -51.79
CA ALA A 10 18.78 37.44 -51.82
C ALA A 10 18.52 36.93 -50.40
N PHE A 11 17.36 37.25 -49.84
CA PHE A 11 16.86 36.65 -48.60
C PHE A 11 16.29 35.26 -48.90
N LEU A 12 16.99 34.21 -48.48
CA LEU A 12 16.45 32.85 -48.42
C LEU A 12 15.52 32.77 -47.20
N LEU A 13 14.21 32.78 -47.43
CA LEU A 13 13.20 32.44 -46.42
C LEU A 13 13.21 30.92 -46.24
N THR A 14 14.03 30.44 -45.30
CA THR A 14 13.85 29.10 -44.74
C THR A 14 12.58 29.12 -43.89
N SER A 15 11.52 28.49 -44.40
CA SER A 15 10.35 28.17 -43.61
C SER A 15 10.77 27.24 -42.46
N LEU A 16 10.97 27.81 -41.26
CA LEU A 16 10.97 27.06 -40.02
C LEU A 16 9.56 26.48 -39.86
N CYS A 17 9.35 25.28 -40.41
CA CYS A 17 8.20 24.47 -40.04
C CYS A 17 8.38 24.19 -38.54
N PRO A 18 7.48 24.67 -37.65
CA PRO A 18 7.55 24.24 -36.26
C PRO A 18 7.44 22.73 -36.27
N THR A 19 8.43 22.05 -35.69
CA THR A 19 8.33 20.63 -35.39
C THR A 19 7.20 20.50 -34.37
N VAL A 20 5.97 20.29 -34.86
CA VAL A 20 4.85 19.90 -34.02
C VAL A 20 5.23 18.53 -33.47
N ARG A 21 5.73 18.50 -32.23
CA ARG A 21 5.94 17.24 -31.53
C ARG A 21 4.59 16.56 -31.42
N ALA A 22 4.55 15.29 -31.82
CA ALA A 22 3.34 14.49 -31.75
C ALA A 22 2.91 14.35 -30.29
N ALA A 23 1.61 14.54 -30.03
CA ALA A 23 1.00 14.27 -28.74
C ALA A 23 1.41 12.86 -28.26
N LYS A 24 1.76 12.75 -26.97
CA LYS A 24 2.08 11.46 -26.34
C LYS A 24 1.42 11.35 -24.99
N ILE A 25 0.66 10.31 -24.77
CA ILE A 25 -0.01 9.98 -23.50
C ILE A 25 0.78 8.86 -22.85
N PHE A 26 1.12 9.02 -21.57
CA PHE A 26 1.78 7.98 -20.78
C PHE A 26 1.01 7.60 -19.52
N TRP A 27 -0.05 8.34 -19.18
CA TRP A 27 -0.92 8.02 -18.05
C TRP A 27 -2.36 8.50 -18.29
N ALA A 28 -3.33 7.77 -17.74
CA ALA A 28 -4.73 8.15 -17.72
C ALA A 28 -5.34 7.86 -16.34
N SER A 29 -6.34 8.66 -15.94
CA SER A 29 -7.12 8.39 -14.74
C SER A 29 -8.10 7.24 -15.00
N GLU A 30 -7.88 6.12 -14.32
CA GLU A 30 -8.63 4.88 -14.52
C GLU A 30 -8.86 4.17 -13.18
N PRO A 31 -9.95 3.39 -13.05
CA PRO A 31 -11.00 3.21 -14.06
C PRO A 31 -11.87 4.48 -14.22
N VAL A 32 -12.53 4.62 -15.37
CA VAL A 32 -13.46 5.71 -15.69
C VAL A 32 -14.80 5.13 -16.11
N ALA A 33 -15.90 5.59 -15.52
CA ALA A 33 -17.24 5.16 -15.88
C ALA A 33 -17.84 6.02 -17.02
N PRO A 34 -18.85 5.52 -17.75
CA PRO A 34 -19.61 6.35 -18.69
C PRO A 34 -20.17 7.60 -18.02
N GLY A 35 -19.99 8.76 -18.66
CA GLY A 35 -20.41 10.06 -18.12
C GLY A 35 -19.39 10.75 -17.21
N GLU A 36 -18.29 10.09 -16.86
CA GLU A 36 -17.20 10.68 -16.09
C GLU A 36 -16.14 11.38 -16.96
N MET A 37 -15.24 12.09 -16.31
CA MET A 37 -14.12 12.78 -16.95
C MET A 37 -12.84 11.95 -16.81
N ALA A 38 -12.23 11.58 -17.94
CA ALA A 38 -10.88 11.03 -17.96
C ALA A 38 -9.85 12.17 -18.02
N LEU A 39 -8.85 12.12 -17.14
CA LEU A 39 -7.64 12.93 -17.21
C LEU A 39 -6.58 12.14 -17.96
N LEU A 40 -6.14 12.65 -19.11
CA LEU A 40 -5.04 12.09 -19.89
C LEU A 40 -3.80 12.95 -19.65
N TYR A 41 -2.70 12.33 -19.23
CA TYR A 41 -1.45 13.01 -18.91
C TYR A 41 -0.34 12.56 -19.86
N GLY A 42 0.43 13.52 -20.33
CA GLY A 42 1.23 13.36 -21.54
C GLY A 42 2.21 14.50 -21.81
N GLY A 43 2.79 14.48 -23.01
CA GLY A 43 3.60 15.54 -23.58
C GLY A 43 2.95 16.10 -24.84
N ASP A 44 3.11 17.41 -25.05
CA ASP A 44 2.68 18.14 -26.25
C ASP A 44 1.16 18.04 -26.55
N LEU A 45 0.34 17.92 -25.50
CA LEU A 45 -1.12 17.76 -25.62
C LEU A 45 -1.89 19.07 -25.86
N GLY A 46 -1.24 20.23 -25.78
CA GLY A 46 -1.90 21.54 -25.81
C GLY A 46 -2.62 21.85 -27.13
N GLY A 47 -2.24 21.18 -28.23
CA GLY A 47 -2.87 21.31 -29.54
C GLY A 47 -4.09 20.40 -29.75
N VAL A 48 -4.38 19.47 -28.83
CA VAL A 48 -5.49 18.52 -28.97
C VAL A 48 -6.79 19.21 -28.55
N GLN A 49 -7.67 19.49 -29.52
CA GLN A 49 -8.95 20.17 -29.27
C GLN A 49 -10.13 19.20 -29.06
N SER A 50 -10.04 18.02 -29.65
CA SER A 50 -11.00 16.93 -29.49
C SER A 50 -10.26 15.60 -29.53
N ILE A 51 -10.88 14.58 -28.96
CA ILE A 51 -10.45 13.19 -29.11
C ILE A 51 -11.53 12.40 -29.83
N THR A 52 -11.14 11.29 -30.46
CA THR A 52 -12.09 10.30 -30.97
C THR A 52 -12.13 9.13 -30.00
N THR A 53 -13.32 8.69 -29.60
CA THR A 53 -13.48 7.59 -28.66
C THR A 53 -14.66 6.68 -29.04
N TRP A 54 -14.52 5.39 -28.72
CA TRP A 54 -15.55 4.38 -28.93
C TRP A 54 -15.40 3.25 -27.89
N PRO A 55 -16.50 2.60 -27.48
CA PRO A 55 -16.41 1.41 -26.64
C PRO A 55 -15.91 0.22 -27.46
N LEU A 56 -15.14 -0.65 -26.82
CA LEU A 56 -14.85 -1.97 -27.38
C LEU A 56 -16.02 -2.91 -27.09
N GLU A 57 -16.47 -3.62 -28.11
CA GLU A 57 -17.51 -4.62 -27.94
C GLU A 57 -17.00 -5.79 -27.09
N ASP A 58 -17.83 -6.22 -26.15
CA ASP A 58 -17.61 -7.45 -25.43
C ASP A 58 -17.73 -8.64 -26.39
N GLY A 59 -16.93 -9.67 -26.17
CA GLY A 59 -16.92 -10.86 -27.01
C GLY A 59 -16.03 -11.95 -26.41
N GLU A 60 -15.83 -13.04 -27.15
CA GLU A 60 -14.90 -14.08 -26.72
C GLU A 60 -13.48 -13.50 -26.57
N PRO A 61 -12.83 -13.66 -25.40
CA PRO A 61 -11.52 -13.04 -25.15
C PRO A 61 -10.39 -13.50 -26.08
N LYS A 62 -10.49 -14.69 -26.72
CA LYS A 62 -9.39 -15.28 -27.51
C LYS A 62 -8.03 -15.19 -26.78
N GLU A 63 -6.91 -15.21 -27.50
CA GLU A 63 -5.57 -15.01 -26.92
C GLU A 63 -5.13 -13.55 -27.03
N PRO A 64 -4.31 -13.03 -26.10
CA PRO A 64 -3.78 -11.68 -26.16
C PRO A 64 -3.01 -11.43 -27.45
N ARG A 65 -3.34 -10.33 -28.12
CA ARG A 65 -2.68 -9.88 -29.35
C ARG A 65 -2.10 -8.47 -29.19
N GLY A 66 -1.01 -8.21 -29.92
CA GLY A 66 -0.46 -6.87 -30.01
C GLY A 66 -1.23 -5.96 -30.96
N GLY A 67 -1.04 -4.65 -30.82
CA GLY A 67 -1.60 -3.63 -31.69
C GLY A 67 -2.71 -2.82 -31.04
N PHE A 68 -3.56 -2.22 -31.86
CA PHE A 68 -4.70 -1.42 -31.44
C PHE A 68 -5.92 -1.79 -32.31
N PRO A 69 -7.15 -1.85 -31.75
CA PRO A 69 -8.33 -2.17 -32.51
C PRO A 69 -8.62 -1.13 -33.60
N ASP A 70 -9.09 -1.60 -34.75
CA ASP A 70 -9.57 -0.70 -35.80
C ASP A 70 -10.77 0.12 -35.32
N ALA A 71 -10.87 1.36 -35.79
CA ALA A 71 -12.00 2.20 -35.45
C ALA A 71 -13.28 1.66 -36.14
N PRO A 72 -14.40 1.50 -35.40
CA PRO A 72 -15.66 1.10 -36.00
C PRO A 72 -16.21 2.22 -36.91
N ALA A 73 -17.22 1.90 -37.71
CA ALA A 73 -17.89 2.88 -38.56
C ALA A 73 -18.54 4.03 -37.74
N ALA A 74 -18.92 3.77 -36.49
CA ALA A 74 -19.50 4.74 -35.57
C ALA A 74 -18.53 5.05 -34.42
N THR A 75 -17.82 6.18 -34.51
CA THR A 75 -17.01 6.73 -33.42
C THR A 75 -17.61 8.04 -32.91
N VAL A 76 -17.25 8.42 -31.68
CA VAL A 76 -17.70 9.68 -31.07
C VAL A 76 -16.53 10.63 -30.96
N SER A 77 -16.67 11.84 -31.53
CA SER A 77 -15.74 12.94 -31.28
C SER A 77 -16.20 13.71 -30.05
N VAL A 78 -15.34 13.82 -29.04
CA VAL A 78 -15.62 14.58 -27.81
C VAL A 78 -14.66 15.75 -27.64
N PRO A 79 -15.15 16.95 -27.27
CA PRO A 79 -14.32 18.12 -27.08
C PRO A 79 -13.47 18.01 -25.80
N VAL A 80 -12.25 18.51 -25.86
CA VAL A 80 -11.38 18.64 -24.68
C VAL A 80 -11.90 19.80 -23.81
N SER A 81 -12.22 19.51 -22.55
CA SER A 81 -12.81 20.51 -21.63
C SER A 81 -11.75 21.37 -20.92
N GLN A 82 -10.54 20.85 -20.76
CA GLN A 82 -9.39 21.55 -20.19
C GLN A 82 -8.14 21.01 -20.85
N SER A 83 -7.28 21.89 -21.38
CA SER A 83 -6.02 21.50 -22.01
C SER A 83 -4.83 22.26 -21.43
N SER A 84 -3.71 21.55 -21.36
CA SER A 84 -2.37 22.08 -21.18
C SER A 84 -1.43 21.27 -22.07
N SER A 85 -0.16 21.68 -22.16
CA SER A 85 0.86 20.84 -22.84
C SER A 85 1.08 19.49 -22.16
N ALA A 86 0.76 19.37 -20.87
CA ALA A 86 1.01 18.18 -20.07
C ALA A 86 -0.24 17.31 -19.84
N SER A 87 -1.45 17.84 -20.07
CA SER A 87 -2.67 17.13 -19.72
C SER A 87 -3.90 17.62 -20.46
N ILE A 88 -4.83 16.72 -20.76
CA ILE A 88 -6.17 17.05 -21.25
C ILE A 88 -7.25 16.35 -20.42
N LYS A 89 -8.40 16.99 -20.25
CA LYS A 89 -9.60 16.39 -19.65
C LYS A 89 -10.65 16.15 -20.71
N VAL A 90 -11.12 14.91 -20.79
CA VAL A 90 -12.06 14.45 -21.82
C VAL A 90 -13.25 13.74 -21.17
N PRO A 91 -14.49 14.06 -21.57
CA PRO A 91 -15.65 13.32 -21.08
C PRO A 91 -15.76 11.97 -21.78
N ILE A 92 -16.02 10.91 -21.03
CA ILE A 92 -16.47 9.64 -21.60
C ILE A 92 -17.99 9.74 -21.84
N PRO A 93 -18.49 9.51 -23.07
CA PRO A 93 -19.90 9.64 -23.37
C PRO A 93 -20.80 8.82 -22.42
N ALA A 94 -21.79 9.47 -21.82
CA ALA A 94 -22.75 8.81 -20.92
C ALA A 94 -23.64 7.76 -21.62
N ALA A 95 -23.67 7.76 -22.96
CA ALA A 95 -24.37 6.75 -23.75
C ALA A 95 -23.59 5.42 -23.86
N PHE A 96 -22.32 5.39 -23.44
CA PHE A 96 -21.55 4.15 -23.41
C PHE A 96 -21.99 3.27 -22.24
N GLN A 97 -21.72 1.98 -22.37
CA GLN A 97 -21.83 1.02 -21.26
C GLN A 97 -20.48 0.91 -20.54
N THR A 98 -20.49 0.42 -19.30
CA THR A 98 -19.25 0.08 -18.58
C THR A 98 -18.43 -0.90 -19.41
N GLY A 99 -17.14 -0.64 -19.53
CA GLY A 99 -16.22 -1.49 -20.29
C GLY A 99 -14.92 -0.79 -20.64
N ILE A 100 -14.28 -1.26 -21.71
CA ILE A 100 -13.01 -0.72 -22.22
C ILE A 100 -13.30 0.29 -23.32
N PHE A 101 -12.63 1.44 -23.27
CA PHE A 101 -12.80 2.51 -24.24
C PHE A 101 -11.51 2.74 -25.02
N ALA A 102 -11.61 2.72 -26.34
CA ALA A 102 -10.53 3.20 -27.19
C ALA A 102 -10.58 4.72 -27.27
N VAL A 103 -9.42 5.34 -27.21
CA VAL A 103 -9.22 6.78 -27.33
C VAL A 103 -8.11 7.05 -28.33
N ASP A 104 -8.36 7.93 -29.29
CA ASP A 104 -7.39 8.54 -30.19
C ASP A 104 -7.33 10.05 -29.92
N ALA A 105 -6.19 10.50 -29.40
CA ALA A 105 -5.93 11.88 -29.05
C ALA A 105 -4.83 12.46 -29.95
N GLY A 106 -5.22 12.95 -31.12
CA GLY A 106 -4.28 13.54 -32.07
C GLY A 106 -3.29 12.53 -32.66
N GLY A 107 -3.73 11.29 -32.86
CA GLY A 107 -2.95 10.20 -33.43
C GLY A 107 -2.29 9.28 -32.40
N ASP A 108 -2.26 9.67 -31.12
CA ASP A 108 -1.81 8.80 -30.04
C ASP A 108 -2.99 8.04 -29.45
N LYS A 109 -2.88 6.71 -29.46
CA LYS A 109 -3.99 5.80 -29.16
C LYS A 109 -3.76 5.07 -27.85
N LEU A 110 -4.80 4.97 -27.03
CA LEU A 110 -4.78 4.20 -25.78
C LEU A 110 -6.12 3.52 -25.51
N LEU A 111 -6.08 2.45 -24.72
CA LEU A 111 -7.25 1.78 -24.18
C LEU A 111 -7.41 2.18 -22.71
N LEU A 112 -8.55 2.75 -22.37
CA LEU A 112 -8.96 3.04 -21.00
C LEU A 112 -9.68 1.83 -20.40
N ASN A 113 -9.52 1.65 -19.10
CA ASN A 113 -10.07 0.56 -18.29
C ASN A 113 -9.52 -0.83 -18.63
N LEU A 114 -8.47 -0.90 -19.46
CA LEU A 114 -7.76 -2.14 -19.73
C LEU A 114 -7.11 -2.62 -18.40
N PRO A 115 -7.17 -3.91 -18.05
CA PRO A 115 -6.47 -4.45 -16.89
C PRO A 115 -4.99 -4.07 -16.89
N LYS A 116 -4.42 -3.79 -15.72
CA LYS A 116 -3.01 -3.44 -15.58
C LYS A 116 -2.42 -4.27 -14.45
N PRO A 117 -2.11 -5.56 -14.69
CA PRO A 117 -1.32 -6.31 -13.73
C PRO A 117 0.08 -5.69 -13.66
N GLU A 118 0.56 -5.43 -12.45
CA GLU A 118 1.84 -4.73 -12.23
C GLU A 118 2.87 -5.66 -11.59
N TRP A 119 2.48 -6.38 -10.53
CA TRP A 119 3.35 -7.31 -9.82
C TRP A 119 2.54 -8.44 -9.17
N SER A 120 3.23 -9.48 -8.70
CA SER A 120 2.61 -10.61 -8.03
C SER A 120 3.45 -11.14 -6.88
N GLN A 121 2.83 -11.90 -5.98
CA GLN A 121 3.53 -12.63 -4.91
C GLN A 121 2.75 -13.89 -4.52
N PRO A 122 3.39 -14.88 -3.89
CA PRO A 122 2.70 -15.99 -3.25
C PRO A 122 1.70 -15.53 -2.16
N GLU A 123 0.52 -16.16 -2.09
CA GLU A 123 -0.50 -15.84 -1.05
C GLU A 123 -0.04 -16.22 0.37
N ARG A 124 0.92 -17.15 0.47
CA ARG A 124 1.57 -17.57 1.72
C ARG A 124 3.07 -17.45 1.56
N LEU A 125 3.80 -17.40 2.68
CA LEU A 125 5.25 -17.50 2.60
C LEU A 125 5.67 -18.80 1.89
N LEU A 126 6.39 -18.63 0.80
CA LEU A 126 7.15 -19.69 0.13
C LEU A 126 8.62 -19.26 0.16
N PRO A 127 9.44 -19.89 1.00
CA PRO A 127 10.79 -19.41 1.19
C PRO A 127 11.62 -19.34 -0.09
N GLY A 128 12.54 -18.36 -0.17
CA GLY A 128 13.41 -18.17 -1.33
C GLY A 128 12.71 -17.67 -2.60
N LEU A 129 11.44 -17.28 -2.48
CA LEU A 129 10.71 -16.57 -3.52
C LEU A 129 10.58 -15.10 -3.14
N GLU A 130 10.83 -14.23 -4.11
CA GLU A 130 10.73 -12.77 -4.04
C GLU A 130 9.47 -12.26 -4.77
N GLU A 131 9.34 -10.94 -4.91
CA GLU A 131 8.34 -10.32 -5.76
C GLU A 131 8.41 -10.88 -7.19
N ASN A 132 7.25 -11.18 -7.76
CA ASN A 132 7.09 -11.76 -9.09
C ASN A 132 7.66 -13.17 -9.23
N GLU A 133 7.86 -13.89 -8.13
CA GLU A 133 8.28 -15.28 -8.14
C GLU A 133 7.22 -16.19 -7.52
N ALA A 134 7.07 -17.39 -8.09
CA ALA A 134 6.09 -18.37 -7.61
C ALA A 134 6.59 -19.80 -7.79
N ALA A 135 5.97 -20.74 -7.06
CA ALA A 135 6.22 -22.16 -7.22
C ALA A 135 5.06 -22.83 -7.98
N PRO A 136 5.32 -23.93 -8.71
CA PRO A 136 4.25 -24.74 -9.29
C PRO A 136 3.21 -25.14 -8.21
N GLY A 137 1.92 -25.10 -8.57
CA GLY A 137 0.82 -25.41 -7.66
C GLY A 137 0.51 -24.34 -6.60
N SER A 138 1.32 -23.29 -6.45
CA SER A 138 1.07 -22.25 -5.46
C SER A 138 -0.10 -21.35 -5.85
N ARG A 139 -0.81 -20.79 -4.87
CA ARG A 139 -1.67 -19.64 -5.11
C ARG A 139 -0.83 -18.37 -5.07
N ILE A 140 -1.06 -17.49 -6.03
CA ILE A 140 -0.46 -16.16 -6.10
C ILE A 140 -1.54 -15.09 -6.01
N ASP A 141 -1.17 -13.96 -5.46
CA ASP A 141 -1.87 -12.69 -5.60
C ASP A 141 -1.21 -11.87 -6.70
N VAL A 142 -2.02 -11.37 -7.62
CA VAL A 142 -1.61 -10.42 -8.66
C VAL A 142 -2.19 -9.07 -8.29
N PHE A 143 -1.33 -8.07 -8.20
CA PHE A 143 -1.67 -6.69 -7.88
C PHE A 143 -1.63 -5.82 -9.12
N GLY A 144 -2.55 -4.88 -9.17
CA GLY A 144 -2.71 -4.05 -10.35
C GLY A 144 -3.94 -3.18 -10.28
N ARG A 145 -4.45 -2.79 -11.45
CA ARG A 145 -5.62 -1.93 -11.60
C ARG A 145 -6.57 -2.45 -12.65
N ASN A 146 -7.82 -1.97 -12.61
CA ASN A 146 -8.86 -2.26 -13.59
C ASN A 146 -9.25 -3.74 -13.69
N PHE A 147 -9.09 -4.52 -12.62
CA PHE A 147 -9.50 -5.93 -12.60
C PHE A 147 -11.02 -6.11 -12.48
N VAL A 148 -11.71 -5.10 -11.93
CA VAL A 148 -13.17 -5.04 -11.79
C VAL A 148 -13.61 -3.61 -12.09
N LEU A 149 -14.58 -3.42 -12.99
CA LEU A 149 -15.17 -2.11 -13.31
C LEU A 149 -16.53 -1.93 -12.63
N ASP A 150 -17.30 -3.01 -12.46
CA ASP A 150 -18.59 -3.05 -11.74
C ASP A 150 -18.76 -4.28 -10.82
N VAL A 151 -19.70 -4.22 -9.87
CA VAL A 151 -19.89 -5.14 -8.73
C VAL A 151 -20.24 -6.58 -9.14
N GLU A 152 -20.83 -6.79 -10.33
CA GLU A 152 -21.24 -8.10 -10.86
C GLU A 152 -20.14 -8.83 -11.67
N GLU A 153 -19.04 -8.15 -12.01
CA GLU A 153 -18.02 -8.60 -12.97
C GLU A 153 -16.93 -9.59 -12.47
N PRO A 154 -16.70 -9.85 -11.16
CA PRO A 154 -15.61 -10.75 -10.72
C PRO A 154 -15.61 -12.13 -11.40
N LYS A 155 -16.79 -12.63 -11.81
CA LYS A 155 -16.94 -13.95 -12.46
C LYS A 155 -16.49 -13.99 -13.92
N ARG A 156 -16.33 -12.83 -14.57
CA ARG A 156 -15.93 -12.71 -15.99
C ARG A 156 -14.43 -12.55 -16.16
N ALA A 157 -13.70 -12.34 -15.06
CA ALA A 157 -12.27 -12.13 -15.12
C ALA A 157 -11.54 -13.43 -15.47
N LEU A 158 -10.49 -13.30 -16.29
CA LEU A 158 -9.64 -14.40 -16.69
C LEU A 158 -8.17 -14.02 -16.49
N VAL A 159 -7.36 -15.01 -16.17
CA VAL A 159 -5.90 -14.89 -16.17
C VAL A 159 -5.34 -15.77 -17.28
N LEU A 160 -4.31 -15.29 -17.95
CA LEU A 160 -3.53 -16.07 -18.90
C LEU A 160 -2.05 -15.94 -18.55
N LEU A 161 -1.39 -17.08 -18.39
CA LEU A 161 0.06 -17.17 -18.29
C LEU A 161 0.62 -17.47 -19.67
N ARG A 162 1.56 -16.63 -20.13
CA ARG A 162 2.26 -16.87 -21.39
C ARG A 162 3.73 -17.14 -21.10
N GLU A 163 4.18 -18.34 -21.41
CA GLU A 163 5.60 -18.70 -21.28
C GLU A 163 6.44 -17.87 -22.25
N SER A 164 7.42 -17.13 -21.74
CA SER A 164 8.22 -16.19 -22.55
C SER A 164 9.07 -16.89 -23.60
N ALA A 165 9.50 -18.13 -23.36
CA ALA A 165 10.39 -18.86 -24.27
C ALA A 165 9.65 -19.48 -25.47
N THR A 166 8.45 -20.02 -25.24
CA THR A 166 7.70 -20.79 -26.25
C THR A 166 6.48 -20.04 -26.79
N GLY A 167 6.02 -19.01 -26.08
CA GLY A 167 4.73 -18.36 -26.33
C GLY A 167 3.52 -19.18 -25.87
N LYS A 168 3.72 -20.35 -25.25
CA LYS A 168 2.63 -21.22 -24.79
C LYS A 168 1.75 -20.48 -23.79
N ALA A 169 0.46 -20.40 -24.09
CA ALA A 169 -0.54 -19.78 -23.24
C ALA A 169 -1.27 -20.83 -22.39
N ILE A 170 -1.48 -20.50 -21.11
CA ILE A 170 -2.27 -21.29 -20.15
C ILE A 170 -3.32 -20.36 -19.56
N ARG A 171 -4.59 -20.66 -19.80
CA ARG A 171 -5.71 -19.91 -19.21
C ARG A 171 -6.04 -20.46 -17.83
N LEU A 172 -6.27 -19.54 -16.89
CA LEU A 172 -6.59 -19.82 -15.50
C LEU A 172 -7.83 -19.01 -15.10
N ALA A 173 -8.67 -19.62 -14.28
CA ALA A 173 -9.77 -18.94 -13.62
C ALA A 173 -9.26 -18.40 -12.27
N PRO A 174 -9.39 -17.10 -11.98
CA PRO A 174 -9.04 -16.56 -10.67
C PRO A 174 -10.02 -17.06 -9.60
N ASP A 175 -9.50 -17.29 -8.39
CA ASP A 175 -10.26 -17.69 -7.21
C ASP A 175 -11.03 -16.50 -6.61
N THR A 176 -10.38 -15.35 -6.56
CA THR A 176 -10.92 -14.07 -6.05
C THR A 176 -10.49 -12.94 -6.96
N VAL A 177 -11.36 -11.93 -7.10
CA VAL A 177 -11.10 -10.76 -7.95
C VAL A 177 -11.67 -9.54 -7.25
N GLU A 178 -10.79 -8.60 -6.97
CA GLU A 178 -11.08 -7.29 -6.39
C GLU A 178 -10.56 -6.21 -7.35
N ARG A 179 -10.84 -4.93 -7.07
CA ARG A 179 -10.44 -3.82 -7.97
C ARG A 179 -8.94 -3.73 -8.22
N TYR A 180 -8.12 -4.07 -7.22
CA TYR A 180 -6.66 -3.89 -7.24
C TYR A 180 -5.86 -5.18 -6.99
N ARG A 181 -6.55 -6.30 -6.80
CA ARG A 181 -5.96 -7.59 -6.46
C ARG A 181 -6.81 -8.70 -7.07
N LEU A 182 -6.18 -9.74 -7.58
CA LEU A 182 -6.83 -11.00 -7.86
C LEU A 182 -5.95 -12.15 -7.36
N SER A 183 -6.56 -13.25 -6.95
CA SER A 183 -5.83 -14.45 -6.54
C SER A 183 -6.08 -15.58 -7.53
N VAL A 184 -5.03 -16.32 -7.88
CA VAL A 184 -5.13 -17.44 -8.83
C VAL A 184 -4.20 -18.58 -8.45
N ARG A 185 -4.66 -19.82 -8.61
CA ARG A 185 -3.84 -21.02 -8.42
C ARG A 185 -3.08 -21.37 -9.69
N LEU A 186 -1.76 -21.53 -9.57
CA LEU A 186 -0.91 -22.01 -10.64
C LEU A 186 -1.07 -23.53 -10.84
N PRO A 187 -0.94 -24.07 -12.07
CA PRO A 187 -0.91 -25.52 -12.30
C PRO A 187 0.21 -26.22 -11.51
N GLU A 188 -0.05 -27.43 -11.03
CA GLU A 188 0.95 -28.23 -10.27
C GLU A 188 2.13 -28.67 -11.15
N ASP A 189 1.88 -28.91 -12.44
CA ASP A 189 2.86 -29.31 -13.45
C ASP A 189 3.46 -28.13 -14.22
N LEU A 190 3.27 -26.89 -13.73
CA LEU A 190 3.81 -25.70 -14.37
C LEU A 190 5.34 -25.76 -14.42
N ALA A 191 5.90 -25.69 -15.62
CA ALA A 191 7.35 -25.75 -15.80
C ALA A 191 8.03 -24.51 -15.20
N ALA A 192 9.21 -24.70 -14.61
CA ALA A 192 10.03 -23.59 -14.19
C ALA A 192 10.45 -22.74 -15.41
N GLY A 193 10.39 -21.41 -15.28
CA GLY A 193 10.65 -20.52 -16.41
C GLY A 193 10.12 -19.11 -16.19
N ASN A 194 10.27 -18.30 -17.23
CA ASN A 194 9.75 -16.93 -17.27
C ASN A 194 8.39 -16.91 -17.96
N TYR A 195 7.45 -16.20 -17.36
CA TYR A 195 6.09 -16.05 -17.82
C TYR A 195 5.68 -14.58 -17.78
N GLU A 196 4.67 -14.25 -18.58
CA GLU A 196 3.92 -13.01 -18.47
C GLU A 196 2.52 -13.31 -17.96
N ILE A 197 2.06 -12.50 -17.03
CA ILE A 197 0.68 -12.51 -16.54
C ILE A 197 -0.14 -11.52 -17.37
N TRP A 198 -1.22 -12.04 -17.93
CA TRP A 198 -2.23 -11.31 -18.67
C TRP A 198 -3.57 -11.46 -17.94
N VAL A 199 -4.32 -10.37 -17.84
CA VAL A 199 -5.61 -10.31 -17.17
C VAL A 199 -6.63 -9.74 -18.13
N HIS A 200 -7.81 -10.34 -18.13
CA HIS A 200 -9.00 -9.85 -18.83
C HIS A 200 -10.07 -9.60 -17.76
N ASN A 201 -10.68 -8.42 -17.70
CA ASN A 201 -11.72 -8.10 -16.70
C ASN A 201 -13.15 -8.43 -17.16
N GLY A 202 -13.29 -9.00 -18.36
CA GLY A 202 -14.57 -9.40 -18.93
C GLY A 202 -14.99 -8.55 -20.13
N HIS A 203 -14.31 -7.42 -20.38
CA HIS A 203 -14.67 -6.47 -21.42
C HIS A 203 -13.71 -6.44 -22.60
N GLY A 204 -14.18 -5.98 -23.77
CA GLY A 204 -13.33 -5.67 -24.93
C GLY A 204 -12.87 -6.87 -25.77
N GLY A 205 -13.38 -8.08 -25.49
CA GLY A 205 -13.15 -9.29 -26.29
C GLY A 205 -11.66 -9.56 -26.51
N GLU A 206 -11.25 -9.80 -27.75
CA GLU A 206 -9.84 -10.09 -28.08
C GLU A 206 -8.85 -8.96 -27.78
N TRP A 207 -9.34 -7.74 -27.56
CA TRP A 207 -8.55 -6.56 -27.22
C TRP A 207 -8.58 -6.22 -25.72
N GLY A 208 -9.35 -6.98 -24.93
CA GLY A 208 -9.55 -6.75 -23.50
C GLY A 208 -8.42 -7.22 -22.58
N TRP A 209 -7.39 -7.83 -23.16
CA TRP A 209 -6.26 -8.35 -22.40
C TRP A 209 -5.27 -7.26 -22.03
N GLY A 210 -5.17 -7.01 -20.73
CA GLY A 210 -4.12 -6.21 -20.15
C GLY A 210 -3.03 -7.08 -19.54
N GLY A 211 -1.78 -6.90 -19.94
CA GLY A 211 -0.70 -7.76 -19.48
C GLY A 211 0.63 -7.06 -19.34
N GLY A 212 1.67 -7.87 -19.15
CA GLY A 212 3.05 -7.41 -19.04
C GLY A 212 3.66 -7.51 -17.65
N ALA A 213 2.89 -7.94 -16.64
CA ALA A 213 3.46 -8.32 -15.36
C ALA A 213 4.32 -9.57 -15.54
N LYS A 214 5.55 -9.53 -15.03
CA LYS A 214 6.48 -10.65 -15.10
C LYS A 214 6.16 -11.67 -14.01
N LEU A 215 6.44 -12.93 -14.30
CA LEU A 215 6.39 -14.01 -13.33
C LEU A 215 7.52 -14.99 -13.59
N VAL A 216 8.33 -15.27 -12.57
CA VAL A 216 9.33 -16.31 -12.59
C VAL A 216 8.79 -17.50 -11.80
N VAL A 217 8.65 -18.64 -12.47
CA VAL A 217 8.25 -19.89 -11.82
C VAL A 217 9.51 -20.67 -11.48
N LYS A 218 9.72 -20.95 -10.20
CA LYS A 218 10.85 -21.75 -9.69
C LYS A 218 10.47 -22.51 -8.43
N ALA A 219 11.28 -23.49 -8.05
CA ALA A 219 11.06 -24.20 -6.79
C ALA A 219 11.30 -23.25 -5.60
N ALA A 220 10.39 -23.27 -4.62
CA ALA A 220 10.61 -22.63 -3.34
C ALA A 220 11.71 -23.36 -2.55
N GLU A 221 12.45 -22.62 -1.73
CA GLU A 221 13.35 -23.19 -0.74
C GLU A 221 12.57 -24.00 0.31
N SER A 222 13.15 -25.11 0.74
CA SER A 222 12.66 -25.86 1.90
C SER A 222 13.27 -25.30 3.18
N TRP A 223 12.43 -24.75 4.06
CA TRP A 223 12.81 -24.51 5.44
C TRP A 223 12.59 -25.76 6.30
N PRO A 224 13.32 -25.92 7.41
CA PRO A 224 13.01 -26.96 8.38
C PRO A 224 11.55 -26.84 8.83
N SER A 225 10.83 -27.97 8.88
CA SER A 225 9.43 -28.03 9.31
C SER A 225 9.26 -28.61 10.71
N THR A 226 10.36 -28.78 11.45
CA THR A 226 10.33 -29.20 12.85
C THR A 226 9.53 -28.20 13.67
N VAL A 227 8.51 -28.69 14.39
CA VAL A 227 7.68 -27.88 15.27
C VAL A 227 8.28 -27.85 16.67
N TYR A 228 8.40 -26.65 17.22
CA TYR A 228 8.80 -26.34 18.58
C TYR A 228 7.61 -25.68 19.27
N ASP A 229 6.71 -26.49 19.83
CA ASP A 229 5.55 -25.98 20.58
C ASP A 229 6.03 -25.36 21.90
N VAL A 230 5.73 -24.07 22.11
CA VAL A 230 6.15 -23.33 23.31
C VAL A 230 5.69 -23.97 24.62
N ARG A 231 4.61 -24.77 24.62
CA ARG A 231 4.11 -25.50 25.79
C ARG A 231 5.05 -26.63 26.21
N GLU A 232 5.74 -27.26 25.27
CA GLU A 232 6.79 -28.26 25.57
C GLU A 232 8.00 -27.62 26.28
N PHE A 233 8.17 -26.30 26.11
CA PHE A 233 9.19 -25.51 26.80
C PHE A 233 8.70 -24.87 28.10
N GLY A 234 7.45 -25.14 28.49
CA GLY A 234 6.84 -24.73 29.76
C GLY A 234 5.95 -23.49 29.68
N ALA A 235 5.58 -23.01 28.49
CA ALA A 235 4.63 -21.91 28.35
C ALA A 235 3.23 -22.34 28.78
N LYS A 236 2.47 -21.43 29.39
CA LYS A 236 1.08 -21.69 29.80
C LYS A 236 0.05 -21.04 28.88
N GLY A 237 0.30 -19.84 28.37
CA GLY A 237 -0.66 -19.12 27.53
C GLY A 237 -1.93 -18.68 28.28
N ASP A 238 -1.83 -18.45 29.60
CA ASP A 238 -2.95 -18.08 30.49
C ASP A 238 -3.13 -16.56 30.69
N GLY A 239 -2.27 -15.74 30.07
CA GLY A 239 -2.24 -14.28 30.17
C GLY A 239 -1.64 -13.73 31.46
N LEU A 240 -1.22 -14.60 32.39
CA LEU A 240 -0.78 -14.24 33.74
C LEU A 240 0.65 -14.71 34.02
N THR A 241 0.96 -15.95 33.66
CA THR A 241 2.27 -16.57 33.81
C THR A 241 3.24 -15.94 32.82
N ASP A 242 4.46 -15.64 33.28
CA ASP A 242 5.51 -15.12 32.42
C ASP A 242 6.07 -16.24 31.54
N ASP A 243 5.68 -16.24 30.27
CA ASP A 243 6.04 -17.25 29.28
C ASP A 243 7.35 -16.91 28.55
N SER A 244 8.04 -15.82 28.93
CA SER A 244 9.26 -15.37 28.25
C SER A 244 10.35 -16.46 28.19
N ALA A 245 10.57 -17.16 29.30
CA ALA A 245 11.60 -18.20 29.36
C ALA A 245 11.29 -19.40 28.45
N ALA A 246 10.01 -19.75 28.28
CA ALA A 246 9.59 -20.83 27.41
C ALA A 246 9.74 -20.45 25.93
N LEU A 247 9.24 -19.27 25.55
CA LEU A 247 9.39 -18.75 24.18
C LEU A 247 10.86 -18.62 23.77
N ARG A 248 11.71 -18.08 24.65
CA ARG A 248 13.16 -17.99 24.40
C ARG A 248 13.82 -19.35 24.19
N LYS A 249 13.40 -20.38 24.93
CA LYS A 249 13.94 -21.74 24.75
C LYS A 249 13.47 -22.37 23.44
N ALA A 250 12.22 -22.18 23.06
CA ALA A 250 11.68 -22.68 21.78
C ALA A 250 12.43 -22.03 20.59
N LEU A 251 12.63 -20.71 20.62
CA LEU A 251 13.42 -19.98 19.63
C LEU A 251 14.88 -20.44 19.58
N ALA A 252 15.50 -20.68 20.74
CA ALA A 252 16.87 -21.21 20.80
C ALA A 252 16.97 -22.65 20.24
N ALA A 253 15.94 -23.48 20.44
CA ALA A 253 15.87 -24.81 19.86
C ALA A 253 15.74 -24.75 18.34
N ALA A 254 14.89 -23.85 17.81
CA ALA A 254 14.80 -23.57 16.38
C ALA A 254 16.12 -23.06 15.80
N GLU A 255 16.78 -22.11 16.46
CA GLU A 255 18.11 -21.60 16.05
C GLU A 255 19.13 -22.75 15.93
N LYS A 256 19.18 -23.63 16.94
CA LYS A 256 20.06 -24.81 16.95
C LYS A 256 19.70 -25.83 15.87
N GLY A 257 18.42 -25.96 15.53
CA GLY A 257 17.92 -26.81 14.45
C GLY A 257 18.11 -26.23 13.05
N GLY A 258 18.64 -25.00 12.92
CA GLY A 258 18.82 -24.31 11.65
C GLY A 258 17.53 -23.67 11.10
N GLY A 259 16.50 -23.52 11.94
CA GLY A 259 15.17 -23.05 11.60
C GLY A 259 14.07 -23.95 12.17
N GLY A 260 12.83 -23.71 11.76
CA GLY A 260 11.68 -24.49 12.17
C GLY A 260 10.42 -23.66 12.37
N ILE A 261 9.39 -24.29 12.91
CA ILE A 261 8.15 -23.65 13.29
C ILE A 261 8.17 -23.49 14.81
N VAL A 262 8.21 -22.26 15.32
CA VAL A 262 7.94 -22.00 16.74
C VAL A 262 6.45 -21.75 16.87
N TYR A 263 5.76 -22.74 17.42
CA TYR A 263 4.30 -22.78 17.44
C TYR A 263 3.75 -22.33 18.79
N LEU A 264 2.77 -21.43 18.73
CA LEU A 264 2.04 -20.85 19.86
C LEU A 264 0.55 -21.22 19.74
N PRO A 265 0.11 -22.33 20.35
CA PRO A 265 -1.31 -22.70 20.36
C PRO A 265 -2.18 -21.57 20.95
N ALA A 266 -3.48 -21.61 20.69
CA ALA A 266 -4.44 -20.62 21.19
C ALA A 266 -4.26 -20.33 22.70
N GLY A 267 -4.19 -19.05 23.04
CA GLY A 267 -3.88 -18.56 24.38
C GLY A 267 -3.25 -17.17 24.36
N THR A 268 -3.11 -16.60 25.55
CA THR A 268 -2.46 -15.30 25.77
C THR A 268 -1.14 -15.54 26.48
N TYR A 269 -0.02 -15.28 25.82
CA TYR A 269 1.31 -15.49 26.37
C TYR A 269 1.85 -14.16 26.86
N ALA A 270 1.88 -13.98 28.19
CA ALA A 270 2.46 -12.80 28.80
C ALA A 270 3.99 -12.88 28.73
N VAL A 271 4.61 -11.93 28.04
CA VAL A 271 6.06 -11.87 27.82
C VAL A 271 6.63 -10.51 28.20
N ARG A 272 7.91 -10.43 28.55
CA ARG A 272 8.49 -9.21 29.15
C ARG A 272 9.85 -8.80 28.57
N GLU A 273 10.37 -9.55 27.61
CA GLU A 273 11.70 -9.30 27.01
C GLU A 273 11.62 -9.16 25.48
N SER A 274 12.78 -8.88 24.88
CA SER A 274 12.96 -8.86 23.42
C SER A 274 13.33 -10.25 22.90
N PHE A 275 12.70 -10.71 21.82
CA PHE A 275 12.98 -12.03 21.25
C PHE A 275 13.67 -11.93 19.88
N PHE A 276 14.76 -12.68 19.75
CA PHE A 276 15.42 -12.90 18.47
C PHE A 276 14.68 -13.96 17.67
N LEU A 277 14.31 -13.65 16.44
CA LEU A 277 13.74 -14.59 15.48
C LEU A 277 14.87 -15.14 14.59
N PRO A 278 15.23 -16.43 14.74
CA PRO A 278 16.30 -17.02 13.95
C PRO A 278 15.92 -17.08 12.46
N PRO A 279 16.90 -17.08 11.55
CA PRO A 279 16.63 -17.34 10.13
C PRO A 279 15.91 -18.68 9.94
N LYS A 280 15.11 -18.77 8.88
CA LYS A 280 14.31 -19.93 8.52
C LYS A 280 13.33 -20.36 9.61
N THR A 281 12.86 -19.40 10.39
CA THR A 281 11.89 -19.63 11.46
C THR A 281 10.54 -19.04 11.10
N LEU A 282 9.49 -19.84 11.25
CA LEU A 282 8.10 -19.41 11.25
C LEU A 282 7.63 -19.32 12.70
N LEU A 283 7.22 -18.13 13.14
CA LEU A 283 6.51 -17.92 14.40
C LEU A 283 5.01 -18.01 14.11
N GLU A 284 4.38 -19.11 14.51
CA GLU A 284 3.00 -19.44 14.12
C GLU A 284 2.06 -19.49 15.32
N GLY A 285 0.85 -18.97 15.18
CA GLY A 285 -0.26 -19.20 16.10
C GLY A 285 -1.49 -19.79 15.43
N ASP A 286 -2.51 -20.11 16.22
CA ASP A 286 -3.79 -20.68 15.74
C ASP A 286 -4.71 -19.63 15.05
N GLY A 287 -4.24 -18.39 14.93
CA GLY A 287 -4.95 -17.27 14.32
C GLY A 287 -4.84 -16.02 15.19
N LYS A 288 -4.80 -14.83 14.55
CA LYS A 288 -4.69 -13.54 15.25
C LYS A 288 -5.75 -13.32 16.34
N ASP A 289 -6.93 -13.91 16.17
CA ASP A 289 -8.02 -13.77 17.13
C ASP A 289 -7.95 -14.80 18.29
N PHE A 290 -7.00 -15.75 18.25
CA PHE A 290 -6.86 -16.84 19.22
C PHE A 290 -5.50 -16.92 19.93
N THR A 291 -4.41 -16.50 19.29
CA THR A 291 -3.05 -16.54 19.85
C THR A 291 -2.50 -15.13 20.03
N TRP A 292 -2.27 -14.70 21.27
CA TRP A 292 -1.79 -13.35 21.58
C TRP A 292 -0.43 -13.41 22.30
N LEU A 293 0.58 -12.72 21.76
CA LEU A 293 1.79 -12.37 22.48
C LEU A 293 1.61 -10.99 23.11
N GLN A 294 1.65 -10.92 24.45
CA GLN A 294 1.30 -9.71 25.18
C GLN A 294 2.46 -9.22 26.04
N TRP A 295 3.00 -8.05 25.68
CA TRP A 295 3.94 -7.32 26.52
C TRP A 295 3.21 -6.56 27.63
N PRO A 296 3.90 -6.08 28.67
CA PRO A 296 3.27 -5.35 29.76
C PRO A 296 2.48 -4.15 29.24
N GLN A 297 1.22 -4.06 29.68
CA GLN A 297 0.28 -3.00 29.31
C GLN A 297 0.14 -1.92 30.39
N ASN A 298 0.99 -1.94 31.41
CA ASN A 298 1.05 -0.89 32.43
C ASN A 298 1.70 0.38 31.87
N ALA A 299 1.38 1.53 32.48
CA ALA A 299 2.06 2.78 32.15
C ALA A 299 3.56 2.65 32.46
N PRO A 300 4.45 3.13 31.57
CA PRO A 300 5.88 3.16 31.83
C PRO A 300 6.16 4.13 32.98
N HIS A 301 7.02 3.72 33.91
CA HIS A 301 7.47 4.52 35.04
C HIS A 301 8.77 5.27 34.72
N ALA A 302 9.61 4.71 33.83
CA ALA A 302 10.85 5.33 33.39
C ALA A 302 11.13 5.03 31.91
N PRO A 303 11.97 5.85 31.23
CA PRO A 303 12.38 5.57 29.85
C PRO A 303 13.05 4.20 29.64
N SER A 304 13.64 3.63 30.69
CA SER A 304 14.23 2.29 30.69
C SER A 304 13.20 1.15 30.58
N ASP A 305 11.92 1.44 30.82
CA ASP A 305 10.86 0.43 30.71
C ASP A 305 10.53 0.12 29.24
N PHE A 306 10.97 0.96 28.31
CA PHE A 306 10.80 0.72 26.89
C PHE A 306 11.84 -0.25 26.36
N LEU A 307 11.38 -1.42 25.92
CA LEU A 307 12.21 -2.34 25.15
C LEU A 307 12.70 -1.67 23.86
N PRO A 308 13.97 -1.87 23.45
CA PRO A 308 14.50 -1.37 22.18
C PRO A 308 13.71 -1.86 20.95
N ALA A 309 13.28 -3.12 20.99
CA ALA A 309 12.33 -3.76 20.07
C ALA A 309 11.69 -4.96 20.78
N VAL A 310 10.46 -5.37 20.43
CA VAL A 310 9.89 -6.60 21.01
C VAL A 310 10.32 -7.85 20.25
N LEU A 311 10.36 -7.81 18.92
CA LEU A 311 10.89 -8.87 18.06
C LEU A 311 11.97 -8.30 17.15
N TYR A 312 13.04 -9.06 16.94
CA TYR A 312 14.14 -8.64 16.08
C TYR A 312 14.80 -9.84 15.39
N GLY A 313 15.34 -9.63 14.20
CA GLY A 313 15.98 -10.69 13.41
C GLY A 313 16.71 -10.12 12.19
N GLY A 314 17.50 -10.92 11.48
CA GLY A 314 18.27 -10.48 10.30
C GLY A 314 17.61 -10.83 8.95
N GLY A 315 16.28 -10.77 8.88
CA GLY A 315 15.46 -11.25 7.75
C GLY A 315 15.39 -12.78 7.62
N ARG A 316 14.56 -13.26 6.67
CA ARG A 316 14.23 -14.69 6.46
C ARG A 316 13.54 -15.36 7.65
N TYR A 317 12.54 -14.71 8.19
CA TYR A 317 11.62 -15.31 9.14
C TYR A 317 10.20 -14.84 8.84
N SER A 318 9.22 -15.51 9.43
CA SER A 318 7.82 -15.16 9.26
C SER A 318 7.08 -15.16 10.58
N ILE A 319 6.04 -14.34 10.63
CA ILE A 319 5.09 -14.30 11.72
C ILE A 319 3.72 -14.51 11.09
N GLU A 320 3.03 -15.56 11.52
CA GLU A 320 1.72 -15.90 10.96
C GLU A 320 0.70 -16.24 12.05
N GLY A 321 -0.53 -15.76 11.88
CA GLY A 321 -1.67 -16.22 12.68
C GLY A 321 -1.59 -15.87 14.16
N LEU A 322 -1.10 -14.69 14.53
CA LEU A 322 -1.06 -14.25 15.94
C LEU A 322 -1.18 -12.73 16.10
N SER A 323 -1.55 -12.29 17.30
CA SER A 323 -1.59 -10.87 17.68
C SER A 323 -0.38 -10.50 18.52
N LEU A 324 0.19 -9.31 18.26
CA LEU A 324 1.21 -8.66 19.07
C LEU A 324 0.57 -7.48 19.81
N VAL A 325 0.54 -7.53 21.14
CA VAL A 325 0.02 -6.44 21.98
C VAL A 325 1.17 -5.76 22.70
N VAL A 326 1.49 -4.53 22.28
CA VAL A 326 2.73 -3.84 22.64
C VAL A 326 2.46 -2.42 23.11
N ARG A 327 2.90 -2.11 24.33
CA ARG A 327 2.86 -0.76 24.89
C ARG A 327 4.26 -0.20 25.17
N ASN A 328 5.04 -0.92 25.96
CA ASN A 328 6.33 -0.44 26.47
C ASN A 328 7.51 -0.91 25.59
N ALA A 329 7.49 -0.51 24.31
CA ALA A 329 8.62 -0.71 23.40
C ALA A 329 8.80 0.45 22.42
N ARG A 330 10.04 0.72 22.03
CA ARG A 330 10.39 1.70 20.99
C ARG A 330 10.03 1.22 19.59
N ARG A 331 10.08 -0.09 19.36
CA ARG A 331 9.84 -0.73 18.06
C ARG A 331 9.08 -2.03 18.27
N VAL A 332 8.17 -2.35 17.36
CA VAL A 332 7.52 -3.67 17.39
C VAL A 332 8.46 -4.69 16.75
N LEU A 333 8.87 -4.42 15.51
CA LEU A 333 9.76 -5.26 14.71
C LEU A 333 11.03 -4.48 14.40
N LEU A 334 12.18 -5.12 14.55
CA LEU A 334 13.48 -4.57 14.15
C LEU A 334 14.20 -5.56 13.24
N ASP A 335 14.34 -5.20 11.96
CA ASP A 335 15.23 -5.90 11.06
C ASP A 335 16.68 -5.41 11.25
N LEU A 336 17.54 -6.33 11.68
CA LEU A 336 18.95 -6.09 11.90
C LEU A 336 19.72 -5.88 10.59
N SER A 337 19.19 -6.32 9.43
CA SER A 337 19.84 -6.09 8.13
C SER A 337 19.99 -4.59 7.83
N VAL A 338 18.99 -3.80 8.22
CA VAL A 338 18.95 -2.33 8.04
C VAL A 338 19.93 -1.61 8.97
N VAL A 339 20.24 -2.21 10.13
CA VAL A 339 21.17 -1.64 11.11
C VAL A 339 22.63 -1.81 10.66
N ALA A 340 22.94 -2.90 9.95
CA ALA A 340 24.26 -3.12 9.37
C ALA A 340 24.61 -2.12 8.25
N ASP A 341 23.60 -1.46 7.66
CA ASP A 341 23.74 -0.67 6.44
C ASP A 341 24.07 0.83 6.66
N ARG A 342 24.17 1.30 7.92
CA ARG A 342 24.30 2.74 8.24
C ARG A 342 23.24 3.64 7.56
N LEU A 343 22.14 3.07 7.06
CA LEU A 343 21.01 3.80 6.46
C LEU A 343 20.17 4.54 7.52
N LEU A 344 20.37 4.23 8.80
CA LEU A 344 19.80 5.03 9.87
C LEU A 344 20.48 6.41 9.86
N PRO A 345 19.72 7.51 9.70
CA PRO A 345 20.23 8.85 9.95
C PRO A 345 20.92 8.88 11.32
N VAL A 346 22.05 9.59 11.44
CA VAL A 346 22.84 9.72 12.69
C VAL A 346 21.99 10.18 13.90
N GLU A 347 20.82 10.76 13.63
CA GLU A 347 19.84 11.24 14.61
C GLU A 347 18.89 10.13 15.13
N LEU A 348 18.78 8.98 14.43
CA LEU A 348 18.18 7.72 14.89
C LEU A 348 19.29 6.83 15.49
N ALA A 349 20.02 7.40 16.45
CA ALA A 349 21.34 6.97 16.85
C ALA A 349 21.41 5.53 17.36
N GLU A 350 22.54 4.90 17.03
CA GLU A 350 23.06 3.63 17.54
C GLU A 350 22.97 3.48 19.08
N GLU A 351 22.85 4.60 19.82
CA GLU A 351 22.64 4.63 21.28
C GLU A 351 21.37 3.89 21.75
N GLU A 352 20.36 3.70 20.89
CA GLU A 352 19.11 3.03 21.24
C GLU A 352 19.07 1.53 20.91
N ILE A 353 20.07 1.01 20.20
CA ILE A 353 20.14 -0.41 19.81
C ILE A 353 21.20 -1.08 20.70
N PRO A 354 20.81 -2.03 21.57
CA PRO A 354 21.77 -2.66 22.47
C PRO A 354 22.92 -3.33 21.73
N ALA A 355 24.13 -3.30 22.31
CA ALA A 355 25.31 -3.95 21.75
C ALA A 355 25.11 -5.45 21.42
N ALA A 356 24.22 -6.13 22.15
CA ALA A 356 23.84 -7.51 21.87
C ALA A 356 23.15 -7.68 20.51
N PHE A 357 22.31 -6.72 20.11
CA PHE A 357 21.61 -6.74 18.82
C PHE A 357 22.61 -6.43 17.70
N LEU A 358 23.50 -5.45 17.90
CA LEU A 358 24.57 -5.14 16.96
C LEU A 358 25.52 -6.33 16.74
N LYS A 359 25.87 -7.06 17.80
CA LYS A 359 26.69 -8.27 17.69
C LYS A 359 25.98 -9.36 16.86
N LYS A 360 24.66 -9.53 17.02
CA LYS A 360 23.89 -10.45 16.17
C LYS A 360 23.79 -9.93 14.72
N ALA A 361 23.61 -8.63 14.52
CA ALA A 361 23.56 -8.01 13.18
C ALA A 361 24.87 -8.23 12.40
N ALA A 362 26.02 -8.03 13.04
CA ALA A 362 27.34 -8.24 12.44
C ALA A 362 27.62 -9.70 12.02
N ALA A 363 26.89 -10.67 12.56
CA ALA A 363 26.99 -12.08 12.18
C ALA A 363 26.08 -12.46 10.99
N VAL A 364 25.22 -11.54 10.52
CA VAL A 364 24.32 -11.76 9.38
C VAL A 364 24.98 -11.22 8.11
N PRO A 365 25.12 -12.03 7.03
CA PRO A 365 25.61 -11.54 5.75
C PRO A 365 24.77 -10.37 5.24
N TRP A 366 25.42 -9.37 4.63
CA TRP A 366 24.77 -8.16 4.11
C TRP A 366 23.95 -8.49 2.84
N GLU A 367 22.69 -8.84 3.05
CA GLU A 367 21.67 -8.98 2.01
C GLU A 367 20.33 -8.55 2.61
N THR A 368 19.63 -7.63 1.94
CA THR A 368 18.22 -7.32 2.26
C THR A 368 17.42 -8.60 2.11
N ARG A 369 16.63 -8.93 3.11
CA ARG A 369 15.92 -10.21 3.18
C ARG A 369 14.51 -10.01 3.67
N ASP A 370 13.60 -10.72 3.03
CA ASP A 370 12.18 -10.55 3.29
C ASP A 370 11.79 -10.97 4.70
N LEU A 371 10.83 -10.20 5.23
CA LEU A 371 10.07 -10.46 6.43
C LEU A 371 8.61 -10.66 6.02
N PHE A 372 8.06 -11.82 6.31
CA PHE A 372 6.69 -12.15 5.94
C PHE A 372 5.76 -12.09 7.14
N LEU A 373 4.72 -11.25 7.04
CA LEU A 373 3.65 -11.14 8.03
C LEU A 373 2.34 -11.57 7.38
N ARG A 374 1.66 -12.58 7.93
CA ARG A 374 0.37 -13.06 7.41
C ARG A 374 -0.64 -13.25 8.53
N GLU A 375 -1.84 -12.69 8.38
CA GLU A 375 -2.86 -12.75 9.44
C GLU A 375 -2.30 -12.34 10.81
N VAL A 376 -1.50 -11.26 10.85
CA VAL A 376 -0.92 -10.70 12.07
C VAL A 376 -1.66 -9.42 12.43
N ARG A 377 -2.09 -9.31 13.69
CA ARG A 377 -2.57 -8.02 14.26
C ARG A 377 -1.45 -7.43 15.12
N ILE A 378 -1.17 -6.15 14.94
CA ILE A 378 -0.21 -5.41 15.77
C ILE A 378 -0.96 -4.28 16.47
N ASP A 379 -1.21 -4.46 17.76
CA ASP A 379 -1.77 -3.43 18.64
C ASP A 379 -0.61 -2.69 19.32
N TYR A 380 -0.09 -1.67 18.65
CA TYR A 380 1.00 -0.83 19.16
C TYR A 380 0.46 0.46 19.79
N LEU A 381 0.51 0.53 21.12
CA LEU A 381 -0.16 1.55 21.93
C LEU A 381 0.81 2.37 22.81
N PRO A 382 1.94 2.88 22.31
CA PRO A 382 3.00 3.49 23.14
C PRO A 382 2.53 4.75 23.88
N PHE A 383 1.54 5.46 23.33
CA PHE A 383 0.97 6.70 23.88
C PHE A 383 -0.42 6.50 24.52
N ALA A 384 -0.84 5.27 24.76
CA ALA A 384 -2.10 5.03 25.47
C ALA A 384 -2.02 5.57 26.91
N GLY A 385 -3.10 6.25 27.34
CA GLY A 385 -3.19 6.93 28.63
C GLY A 385 -3.50 8.43 28.48
N ALA A 386 -3.91 9.08 29.57
CA ALA A 386 -4.01 10.53 29.59
C ALA A 386 -2.60 11.12 29.77
N PRO A 387 -2.21 12.15 29.00
CA PRO A 387 -0.92 12.81 29.20
C PRO A 387 -0.86 13.36 30.62
N SER A 388 0.28 13.19 31.28
CA SER A 388 0.49 13.80 32.59
C SER A 388 0.36 15.33 32.50
N ARG A 389 0.11 15.99 33.65
CA ARG A 389 0.09 17.47 33.70
C ARG A 389 1.44 18.10 33.37
N GLU A 390 2.51 17.30 33.33
CA GLU A 390 3.87 17.70 33.00
C GLU A 390 4.40 16.78 31.89
N PRO A 391 3.93 16.93 30.63
CA PRO A 391 4.25 16.00 29.55
C PRO A 391 5.75 15.79 29.36
N GLU A 392 6.58 16.83 29.54
CA GLU A 392 8.04 16.75 29.40
C GLU A 392 8.71 15.79 30.39
N ARG A 393 8.06 15.48 31.52
CA ARG A 393 8.55 14.53 32.53
C ARG A 393 7.94 13.15 32.38
N ASP A 394 6.99 12.98 31.48
CA ASP A 394 6.34 11.70 31.22
C ASP A 394 7.32 10.77 30.48
N PRO A 395 7.55 9.54 30.94
CA PRO A 395 8.38 8.57 30.21
C PRO A 395 7.93 8.38 28.75
N GLN A 396 6.63 8.47 28.47
CA GLN A 396 6.09 8.37 27.10
C GLN A 396 6.56 9.53 26.21
N TRP A 397 6.91 10.68 26.79
CA TRP A 397 7.49 11.80 26.06
C TRP A 397 8.89 11.51 25.52
N ALA A 398 9.64 10.63 26.18
CA ALA A 398 10.99 10.24 25.75
C ALA A 398 11.01 9.45 24.43
N LEU A 399 9.87 8.90 23.99
CA LEU A 399 9.77 8.03 22.80
C LEU A 399 9.77 8.78 21.46
N GLY A 400 9.72 10.12 21.50
CA GLY A 400 9.73 10.94 20.28
C GLY A 400 9.35 12.41 20.48
N ARG A 401 9.33 12.90 21.73
CA ARG A 401 8.91 14.26 22.11
C ARG A 401 7.55 14.68 21.52
N TRP A 402 6.66 13.73 21.22
CA TRP A 402 5.33 13.98 20.62
C TRP A 402 5.37 14.89 19.37
N GLY A 403 6.46 14.87 18.59
CA GLY A 403 6.65 15.80 17.46
C GLY A 403 6.92 17.27 17.86
N LEU A 404 7.00 17.57 19.15
CA LEU A 404 7.39 18.85 19.75
C LEU A 404 8.88 18.85 20.13
N GLY A 405 9.70 18.27 19.26
CA GLY A 405 11.14 18.44 19.35
C GLY A 405 11.48 19.91 19.09
N ALA A 406 12.21 20.53 20.01
CA ALA A 406 13.01 21.70 19.70
C ALA A 406 13.94 21.32 18.54
N GLY A 407 13.49 21.58 17.31
CA GLY A 407 14.41 21.77 16.21
C GLY A 407 15.47 22.70 16.76
N ARG A 408 16.75 22.33 16.58
CA ARG A 408 17.86 23.26 16.77
C ARG A 408 17.35 24.59 16.23
N THR A 409 17.19 25.58 17.11
CA THR A 409 17.16 26.97 16.68
C THR A 409 18.44 27.13 15.90
N ARG A 410 18.36 26.96 14.58
CA ARG A 410 19.25 27.67 13.67
C ARG A 410 19.07 29.10 14.13
N SER A 411 20.07 29.62 14.81
CA SER A 411 20.23 31.03 15.05
C SER A 411 19.83 31.72 13.76
N PHE A 412 18.65 32.36 13.76
CA PHE A 412 18.33 33.32 12.73
C PHE A 412 19.53 34.27 12.68
N PRO A 413 20.09 34.59 11.50
CA PRO A 413 21.10 35.62 11.45
C PRO A 413 20.48 36.85 12.08
N SER A 414 21.13 37.36 13.11
CA SER A 414 20.76 38.61 13.75
C SER A 414 20.68 39.66 12.64
N PHE A 415 19.47 40.00 12.21
CA PHE A 415 19.22 41.20 11.44
C PHE A 415 19.38 42.37 12.40
N GLY A 416 20.64 42.71 12.66
CA GLY A 416 21.02 44.03 13.12
C GLY A 416 20.62 45.02 12.04
N ARG A 417 19.46 45.65 12.22
CA ARG A 417 19.17 47.04 11.84
C ARG A 417 17.75 47.38 12.25
N ARG A 418 17.62 48.24 13.26
CA ARG A 418 16.41 49.04 13.47
C ARG A 418 16.19 49.92 12.23
N PRO A 419 15.01 49.95 11.60
CA PRO A 419 14.58 51.11 10.85
C PRO A 419 13.80 52.04 11.77
N GLN A 420 14.10 53.32 11.65
CA GLN A 420 13.50 54.42 12.37
C GLN A 420 12.00 54.56 12.06
N ARG A 421 11.27 55.15 13.01
CA ARG A 421 9.89 55.62 12.85
C ARG A 421 9.82 56.64 11.70
N GLY A 422 8.93 56.39 10.73
CA GLY A 422 8.56 57.36 9.69
C GLY A 422 7.09 57.15 9.29
N ASN A 423 6.27 58.18 9.50
CA ASN A 423 4.84 58.22 9.19
C ASN A 423 4.58 58.12 7.68
N PHE A 424 3.67 57.22 7.24
CA PHE A 424 2.91 57.41 6.00
C PHE A 424 1.45 56.94 6.19
N ARG A 425 0.51 57.85 5.92
CA ARG A 425 -0.95 57.68 6.03
C ARG A 425 -1.49 56.95 4.80
N LEU A 426 -2.38 55.97 5.02
CA LEU A 426 -3.27 55.44 3.97
C LEU A 426 -4.64 56.15 4.06
N ARG A 427 -5.07 56.77 2.95
CA ARG A 427 -6.43 57.30 2.75
C ARG A 427 -7.37 56.14 2.40
N VAL A 428 -8.52 56.06 3.06
CA VAL A 428 -9.66 55.19 2.68
C VAL A 428 -10.81 56.10 2.22
N PRO A 429 -11.50 55.82 1.10
CA PRO A 429 -12.67 56.58 0.66
C PRO A 429 -13.86 56.38 1.63
N ARG A 430 -14.60 57.44 1.91
CA ARG A 430 -15.86 57.42 2.66
C ARG A 430 -16.97 56.89 1.76
N ASP A 431 -17.66 55.83 2.19
CA ASP A 431 -19.13 55.73 2.31
C ASP A 431 -19.58 54.25 2.34
N ALA A 432 -19.87 53.73 3.53
CA ALA A 432 -20.70 52.53 3.76
C ALA A 432 -21.27 52.54 5.21
N PRO A 433 -22.56 52.19 5.44
CA PRO A 433 -23.27 52.40 6.71
C PRO A 433 -23.05 51.28 7.75
N PRO A 434 -23.40 51.49 9.05
CA PRO A 434 -22.84 50.72 10.16
C PRO A 434 -23.61 49.44 10.50
N ALA A 435 -22.88 48.37 10.84
CA ALA A 435 -23.41 47.14 11.41
C ALA A 435 -23.39 47.16 12.96
N ALA A 436 -24.46 46.62 13.55
CA ALA A 436 -24.76 46.61 14.97
C ALA A 436 -23.89 45.63 15.79
N ARG A 437 -23.66 45.97 17.07
CA ARG A 437 -22.92 45.18 18.08
C ARG A 437 -23.79 44.05 18.67
N PRO A 438 -23.22 42.89 19.06
CA PRO A 438 -23.87 42.00 20.01
C PRO A 438 -23.39 42.24 21.45
N ALA A 439 -24.36 42.16 22.37
CA ALA A 439 -24.23 42.34 23.80
C ALA A 439 -23.94 41.03 24.55
N GLN A 440 -23.58 41.19 25.83
CA GLN A 440 -22.95 40.24 26.74
C GLN A 440 -23.86 39.12 27.27
N ARG A 441 -23.16 38.01 27.55
CA ARG A 441 -23.44 36.88 28.46
C ARG A 441 -24.27 37.20 29.71
N THR A 442 -25.17 36.29 30.09
CA THR A 442 -25.42 35.95 31.51
C THR A 442 -25.71 34.46 31.70
N ASP A 443 -25.18 33.96 32.81
CA ASP A 443 -25.15 32.58 33.32
C ASP A 443 -26.42 32.28 34.15
N ARG A 444 -26.95 31.05 34.11
CA ARG A 444 -27.70 30.48 35.26
C ARG A 444 -27.77 28.95 35.22
N ARG A 445 -27.28 28.34 36.30
CA ARG A 445 -27.30 26.91 36.63
C ARG A 445 -28.66 26.45 37.20
N GLN A 446 -28.83 25.12 37.17
CA GLN A 446 -29.51 24.18 38.10
C GLN A 446 -30.87 23.53 37.73
N ARG A 447 -30.76 22.21 37.43
CA ARG A 447 -31.44 21.00 37.97
C ARG A 447 -32.98 20.91 38.13
N LEU A 448 -33.55 19.82 37.58
CA LEU A 448 -34.47 18.79 38.17
C LEU A 448 -35.05 17.93 37.00
N PHE A 449 -34.71 16.64 36.84
CA PHE A 449 -35.33 15.39 37.36
C PHE A 449 -36.44 14.75 36.48
N GLU A 450 -36.12 13.56 35.96
CA GLU A 450 -36.91 12.30 35.78
C GLU A 450 -38.18 12.12 34.91
N SER A 451 -38.29 10.87 34.42
CA SER A 451 -39.42 10.11 33.80
C SER A 451 -39.74 10.45 32.33
N ASP A 452 -39.87 9.52 31.37
CA ASP A 452 -40.40 8.15 31.38
C ASP A 452 -39.71 7.24 30.34
N GLY A 453 -39.55 5.96 30.68
CA GLY A 453 -39.30 4.89 29.71
C GLY A 453 -40.59 4.24 29.23
N ARG A 454 -40.57 3.69 28.01
CA ARG A 454 -41.46 2.58 27.61
C ARG A 454 -40.72 1.58 26.72
N PHE A 455 -40.68 0.36 27.23
CA PHE A 455 -40.46 -0.89 26.51
C PHE A 455 -41.64 -1.18 25.57
N PHE A 456 -41.36 -1.86 24.45
CA PHE A 456 -42.26 -2.87 23.90
C PHE A 456 -41.44 -4.06 23.40
N SER A 457 -41.71 -5.22 24.00
CA SER A 457 -41.51 -6.55 23.43
C SER A 457 -42.89 -7.18 23.28
N ASP A 458 -43.15 -7.82 22.15
CA ASP A 458 -43.90 -9.07 22.08
C ASP A 458 -43.25 -9.92 20.97
N GLY A 459 -43.27 -11.25 20.98
CA GLY A 459 -43.88 -12.15 21.94
C GLY A 459 -44.67 -13.25 21.25
N SER A 460 -44.00 -14.38 21.04
CA SER A 460 -44.55 -15.75 20.88
C SER A 460 -45.02 -16.16 19.47
N GLY A 461 -44.73 -17.37 18.97
CA GLY A 461 -43.99 -18.50 19.53
C GLY A 461 -44.45 -19.85 18.95
N ARG A 462 -43.54 -20.83 19.01
CA ARG A 462 -43.74 -22.31 18.93
C ARG A 462 -43.84 -22.91 17.50
N THR A 463 -43.23 -24.07 17.14
CA THR A 463 -42.57 -25.16 17.89
C THR A 463 -41.79 -26.11 16.93
N LEU A 464 -40.74 -26.76 17.47
CA LEU A 464 -40.23 -28.14 17.24
C LEU A 464 -39.63 -28.57 15.88
N ARG A 465 -38.36 -29.01 15.91
CA ARG A 465 -37.97 -30.43 15.76
C ARG A 465 -36.50 -30.70 16.15
N ARG A 466 -36.28 -31.77 16.92
CA ARG A 466 -34.99 -32.48 17.12
C ARG A 466 -34.78 -33.49 15.98
N PHE A 467 -33.51 -33.64 15.56
CA PHE A 467 -32.71 -34.75 14.95
C PHE A 467 -33.35 -36.13 14.63
N PRO A 468 -32.70 -37.07 13.87
CA PRO A 468 -31.29 -37.16 13.40
C PRO A 468 -31.08 -37.64 11.94
N GLY A 469 -29.81 -37.75 11.52
CA GLY A 469 -29.32 -38.44 10.32
C GLY A 469 -27.82 -38.20 10.13
#